data_AF-A0A9D8M6S7-F1
#
_entry.id   AF-A0A9D8M6S7-F1
#
_cell.length_a   1.000
_cell.length_b   1.000
_cell.length_c   1.000
_cell.angle_alpha   90.00
_cell.angle_beta   90.00
_cell.angle_gamma   90.00
#
_symmetry.space_group_name_H-M   'P 1'
#
loop_
_entity.id
_entity.type
_entity.pdbx_description
1 polymer ?
#
loop_
_entity_poly.entity_id
_entity_poly.type
_entity_poly.pdbx_seq_one_letter_code
_entity_poly.pdbx_strand_id
1 'polypeptide(L)'
;RTSSDKQFLALMHRDRQCRWPGCSREPDHCQGHHRVPWVKGGETNLEDLALFCPFHHALWTQGYRPKRLPDGRVLTVPPGERLELWFGPAVAGRPPPVDPVGP
;
A
#
# COMPACT_ATOMS: atom_id res chain seq x y z
N ARG A 1 6.96 -8.23 -14.19
CA ARG A 1 5.73 -8.60 -14.95
C ARG A 1 4.66 -7.56 -14.65
N THR A 2 3.78 -7.25 -15.59
CA THR A 2 2.72 -6.23 -15.45
C THR A 2 1.37 -6.81 -15.86
N SER A 3 0.29 -6.24 -15.35
CA SER A 3 -1.08 -6.53 -15.82
C SER A 3 -1.26 -6.11 -17.27
N SER A 4 -2.09 -6.84 -18.02
CA SER A 4 -2.62 -6.35 -19.31
C SER A 4 -3.66 -5.24 -19.10
N ASP A 5 -4.01 -4.49 -20.15
CA ASP A 5 -5.00 -3.41 -20.08
C ASP A 5 -6.36 -3.89 -19.57
N LYS A 6 -6.83 -5.05 -20.06
CA LYS A 6 -8.10 -5.65 -19.61
C LYS A 6 -8.07 -6.00 -18.13
N GLN A 7 -6.95 -6.55 -17.66
CA GLN A 7 -6.77 -6.83 -16.24
C GLN A 7 -6.75 -5.54 -15.43
N PHE A 8 -6.07 -4.50 -15.92
CA PHE A 8 -6.00 -3.22 -15.25
C PHE A 8 -7.39 -2.56 -15.14
N LEU A 9 -8.18 -2.54 -16.21
CA LEU A 9 -9.56 -2.04 -16.18
C LEU A 9 -10.44 -2.80 -15.17
N ALA A 10 -10.31 -4.13 -15.11
CA ALA A 10 -11.01 -4.93 -14.11
C ALA A 10 -10.57 -4.59 -12.67
N LEU A 11 -9.28 -4.34 -12.45
CA LEU A 11 -8.75 -3.87 -11.18
C LEU A 11 -9.29 -2.48 -10.81
N MET A 12 -9.34 -1.53 -11.76
CA MET A 12 -9.92 -0.20 -11.52
C MET A 12 -11.38 -0.30 -11.07
N HIS A 13 -12.17 -1.15 -11.72
CA HIS A 13 -13.57 -1.37 -11.35
C HIS A 13 -13.71 -2.00 -9.96
N ARG A 14 -12.92 -3.03 -9.64
CA ARG A 14 -12.97 -3.75 -8.37
C ARG A 14 -12.44 -2.92 -7.19
N ASP A 15 -11.29 -2.29 -7.38
CA ASP A 15 -10.54 -1.65 -6.30
C ASP A 15 -10.97 -0.21 -6.06
N ARG A 16 -11.49 0.47 -7.10
CA ARG A 16 -12.05 1.83 -7.07
C ARG A 16 -11.07 2.95 -6.70
N GLN A 17 -9.97 2.62 -6.05
CA GLN A 17 -8.88 3.48 -5.59
C GLN A 17 -7.70 2.60 -5.15
N CYS A 18 -6.62 3.22 -4.68
CA CYS A 18 -5.56 2.53 -3.94
C CYS A 18 -6.13 1.67 -2.80
N ARG A 19 -5.71 0.40 -2.71
CA ARG A 19 -6.19 -0.56 -1.71
C ARG A 19 -5.51 -0.41 -0.34
N TRP A 20 -4.55 0.50 -0.20
CA TRP A 20 -3.99 0.82 1.11
C TRP A 20 -5.04 1.50 1.99
N PRO A 21 -5.32 1.00 3.21
CA PRO A 21 -6.38 1.57 4.05
C PRO A 21 -6.20 3.07 4.29
N GLY A 22 -7.27 3.83 4.07
CA GLY A 22 -7.27 5.29 4.24
C GLY A 22 -6.69 6.10 3.07
N CYS A 23 -6.14 5.45 2.04
CA CYS A 23 -5.70 6.15 0.83
C CYS A 23 -6.87 6.34 -0.14
N SER A 24 -7.10 7.57 -0.61
CA SER A 24 -8.15 7.91 -1.58
C SER A 24 -7.63 8.16 -3.00
N ARG A 25 -6.40 7.73 -3.31
CA ARG A 25 -5.79 7.95 -4.62
C ARG A 25 -6.56 7.20 -5.70
N GLU A 26 -6.93 7.91 -6.76
CA GLU A 26 -7.74 7.37 -7.85
C GLU A 26 -7.02 6.27 -8.65
N PRO A 27 -7.76 5.34 -9.28
CA PRO A 27 -7.20 4.16 -9.94
C PRO A 27 -6.22 4.45 -11.08
N ASP A 28 -6.43 5.52 -11.82
CA ASP A 28 -5.58 6.01 -12.93
C ASP A 28 -4.18 6.43 -12.46
N HIS A 29 -4.04 6.70 -11.15
CA HIS A 29 -2.76 6.97 -10.50
C HIS A 29 -2.19 5.75 -9.76
N CYS A 30 -2.72 4.56 -10.03
CA CYS A 30 -2.31 3.31 -9.39
C CYS A 30 -1.67 2.33 -10.37
N GLN A 31 -1.00 1.32 -9.82
CA GLN A 31 -0.41 0.20 -10.55
C GLN A 31 -0.92 -1.11 -9.94
N GLY A 32 -1.04 -2.16 -10.77
CA GLY A 32 -1.34 -3.51 -10.30
C GLY A 32 -0.13 -4.10 -9.57
N HIS A 33 -0.29 -4.39 -8.28
CA HIS A 33 0.73 -4.98 -7.43
C HIS A 33 0.46 -6.46 -7.18
N HIS A 34 1.47 -7.30 -7.36
CA HIS A 34 1.38 -8.73 -7.02
C HIS A 34 1.43 -8.96 -5.51
N ARG A 35 0.42 -9.64 -4.96
CA ARG A 35 0.37 -10.10 -3.57
C ARG A 35 1.60 -10.94 -3.21
N VAL A 36 1.93 -11.91 -4.07
CA VAL A 36 3.17 -12.68 -4.03
C VAL A 36 4.12 -12.03 -5.04
N PRO A 37 5.34 -11.60 -4.67
CA PRO A 37 6.25 -11.01 -5.63
C PRO A 37 6.43 -11.89 -6.86
N TRP A 38 6.41 -11.31 -8.05
CA TRP A 38 6.53 -12.07 -9.31
C TRP A 38 7.84 -12.89 -9.36
N VAL A 39 8.92 -12.38 -8.75
CA VAL A 39 10.21 -13.09 -8.60
C VAL A 39 10.12 -14.35 -7.74
N LYS A 40 9.09 -14.45 -6.89
CA LYS A 40 8.78 -15.61 -6.04
C LYS A 40 7.67 -16.49 -6.65
N GLY A 41 7.34 -16.30 -7.93
CA GLY A 41 6.33 -17.10 -8.64
C GLY A 41 4.91 -16.57 -8.54
N GLY A 42 4.68 -15.32 -8.11
CA GLY A 42 3.35 -14.73 -8.10
C GLY A 42 2.70 -14.67 -9.49
N GLU A 43 1.42 -15.02 -9.54
CA GLU A 43 0.65 -15.04 -10.78
C GLU A 43 0.18 -13.64 -11.19
N THR A 44 0.04 -13.42 -12.49
CA THR A 44 -0.54 -12.19 -13.03
C THR A 44 -2.00 -12.46 -13.39
N ASN A 45 -2.83 -12.65 -12.36
CA ASN A 45 -4.28 -12.85 -12.45
C ASN A 45 -5.00 -11.77 -11.61
N LEU A 46 -6.33 -11.73 -11.64
CA LEU A 46 -7.06 -10.71 -10.88
C LEU A 46 -7.03 -10.97 -9.37
N GLU A 47 -7.03 -12.23 -8.92
CA GLU A 47 -7.01 -12.58 -7.49
C GLU A 47 -5.72 -12.17 -6.78
N ASP A 48 -4.58 -12.22 -7.48
CA ASP A 48 -3.24 -11.94 -6.95
C ASP A 48 -2.76 -10.51 -7.21
N LEU A 49 -3.53 -9.71 -7.94
CA LEU A 49 -3.23 -8.31 -8.17
C LEU A 49 -4.13 -7.40 -7.33
N ALA A 50 -3.59 -6.24 -6.89
CA ALA A 50 -4.36 -5.16 -6.28
C ALA A 50 -3.80 -3.79 -6.68
N LEU A 51 -4.64 -2.77 -6.79
CA LEU A 51 -4.20 -1.40 -7.07
C LEU A 51 -3.51 -0.77 -5.87
N PHE A 52 -2.31 -0.25 -6.09
CA PHE A 52 -1.63 0.67 -5.18
C PHE A 52 -1.06 1.87 -5.92
N CYS A 53 -1.13 3.04 -5.29
CA CYS A 53 -0.42 4.22 -5.78
C CYS A 53 1.10 4.05 -5.64
N PRO A 54 1.93 4.84 -6.36
CA PRO A 54 3.38 4.68 -6.35
C PRO A 54 4.00 4.64 -4.93
N PHE A 55 3.51 5.48 -4.02
CA PHE A 55 3.95 5.53 -2.63
C PHE A 55 3.68 4.21 -1.88
N HIS A 56 2.43 3.75 -1.89
CA HIS A 56 2.05 2.52 -1.18
C HIS A 56 2.56 1.25 -1.87
N HIS A 57 2.78 1.31 -3.19
CA HIS A 57 3.46 0.25 -3.94
C HIS A 57 4.90 0.07 -3.46
N ALA A 58 5.63 1.18 -3.24
CA ALA A 58 6.97 1.16 -2.68
C ALA A 58 6.98 0.62 -1.24
N LEU A 59 6.08 1.09 -0.37
CA LEU A 59 5.96 0.60 1.01
C LEU A 59 5.71 -0.92 1.06
N TRP A 60 4.78 -1.43 0.25
CA TRP A 60 4.51 -2.87 0.24
C TRP A 60 5.74 -3.66 -0.21
N THR A 61 6.43 -3.19 -1.24
CA THR A 61 7.65 -3.81 -1.76
C THR A 61 8.77 -3.83 -0.72
N GLN A 62 8.88 -2.77 0.08
CA GLN A 62 9.81 -2.67 1.21
C GLN A 62 9.38 -3.49 2.44
N GLY A 63 8.25 -4.20 2.37
CA GLY A 63 7.80 -5.11 3.43
C GLY A 63 6.87 -4.47 4.48
N TYR A 64 6.47 -3.22 4.30
CA TYR A 64 5.47 -2.61 5.18
C TYR A 64 4.09 -3.22 4.98
N ARG A 65 3.31 -3.38 6.06
CA ARG A 65 1.97 -3.99 5.99
C ARG A 65 0.94 -3.21 6.79
N PRO A 66 -0.29 -3.05 6.29
CA PRO A 66 -1.38 -2.53 7.12
C PRO A 66 -1.80 -3.57 8.15
N LYS A 67 -2.00 -3.15 9.40
CA LYS A 67 -2.58 -3.96 10.47
C LYS A 67 -3.77 -3.22 11.10
N ARG A 68 -4.91 -3.89 11.15
CA ARG A 68 -6.09 -3.40 11.87
C ARG A 68 -5.95 -3.72 13.36
N LEU A 69 -6.20 -2.73 14.20
CA LEU A 69 -6.23 -2.85 15.66
C LEU A 69 -7.65 -3.20 16.16
N PRO A 70 -7.79 -3.72 17.39
CA PRO A 70 -9.11 -4.04 17.97
C PRO A 70 -10.06 -2.84 18.04
N ASP A 71 -9.54 -1.62 18.17
CA ASP A 71 -10.32 -0.38 18.21
C ASP A 71 -10.70 0.15 16.80
N GLY A 72 -10.43 -0.62 15.76
CA GLY A 72 -10.77 -0.30 14.38
C GLY A 72 -9.74 0.54 13.63
N ARG A 73 -8.74 1.13 14.31
CA ARG A 73 -7.65 1.87 13.65
C ARG A 73 -6.80 0.98 12.77
N VAL A 74 -6.12 1.57 11.79
CA VAL A 74 -5.15 0.87 10.94
C VAL A 74 -3.78 1.52 11.09
N LEU A 75 -2.76 0.69 11.32
CA LEU A 75 -1.37 1.11 11.36
C LEU A 75 -0.59 0.50 10.19
N THR A 76 0.35 1.27 9.64
CA THR A 76 1.38 0.78 8.74
C THR A 76 2.53 0.23 9.58
N VAL A 77 2.79 -1.08 9.49
CA VAL A 77 3.82 -1.79 10.25
C VAL A 77 5.07 -1.94 9.39
N PRO A 78 6.27 -1.55 9.85
CA PRO A 78 7.52 -1.78 9.13
C PRO A 78 7.90 -3.26 9.04
N PRO A 79 8.74 -3.66 8.07
CA PRO A 79 9.23 -5.03 7.97
C PRO A 79 10.02 -5.45 9.22
N GLY A 80 9.80 -6.68 9.69
CA GLY A 80 10.61 -7.28 10.75
C GLY A 80 10.29 -6.83 12.19
N GLU A 81 9.42 -5.84 12.39
CA GLU A 81 9.04 -5.39 13.74
C GLU A 81 7.73 -6.01 14.25
N ARG A 82 7.74 -6.40 15.53
CA ARG A 82 6.53 -6.62 16.32
C ARG A 82 6.17 -5.28 16.96
N LEU A 83 5.28 -4.51 16.30
CA LEU A 83 4.71 -3.23 16.76
C LEU A 83 5.03 -2.87 18.22
N GLU A 84 6.18 -2.25 18.47
CA GLU A 84 6.23 -1.21 19.47
C GLU A 84 5.63 -0.01 18.77
N LEU A 85 4.46 0.41 19.24
CA LEU A 85 3.63 1.40 18.58
C LEU A 85 4.46 2.68 18.36
N TRP A 86 5.00 2.88 17.15
CA TRP A 86 5.57 4.15 16.70
C TRP A 86 4.52 5.26 16.59
N PHE A 87 3.28 4.95 17.00
CA PHE A 87 2.22 5.86 17.35
C PHE A 87 1.80 5.58 18.79
N GLY A 88 2.37 6.32 19.74
CA GLY A 88 1.65 6.63 20.97
C GLY A 88 0.23 7.16 20.65
N PRO A 89 -0.67 7.24 21.63
CA PRO A 89 -2.02 7.76 21.42
C PRO A 89 -1.95 9.06 20.61
N ALA A 90 -2.84 9.20 19.63
CA ALA A 90 -2.85 10.29 18.66
C ALA A 90 -2.74 11.65 19.37
N VAL A 91 -1.51 12.17 19.48
CA VAL A 91 -1.28 13.55 19.88
C VAL A 91 -1.55 14.38 18.63
N ALA A 92 -2.73 15.01 18.62
CA ALA A 92 -3.07 16.04 17.67
C ALA A 92 -1.91 17.05 17.56
N GLY A 93 -1.44 17.32 16.34
CA GLY A 93 -0.72 18.56 16.04
C GLY A 93 0.79 18.52 15.81
N ARG A 94 1.36 17.49 15.16
CA ARG A 94 2.70 17.64 14.56
C ARG A 94 2.73 17.16 13.10
N PRO A 95 3.02 18.03 12.11
CA PRO A 95 3.29 17.57 10.75
C PRO A 95 4.62 16.79 10.71
N PRO A 96 4.77 15.80 9.82
CA PRO A 96 6.01 15.03 9.71
C PRO A 96 7.19 15.95 9.36
N PRO A 97 8.42 15.64 9.82
CA PRO A 97 9.60 16.36 9.37
C PRO A 97 9.75 16.14 7.87
N VAL A 98 9.76 17.24 7.12
CA VAL A 98 10.24 17.24 5.75
C VAL A 98 11.77 17.32 5.85
N ASP A 99 12.46 16.25 5.46
CA ASP A 99 13.90 16.37 5.25
C ASP A 99 14.12 17.29 4.04
N PRO A 100 15.03 18.27 4.12
CA PRO A 100 15.36 19.09 2.97
C PRO A 100 16.05 18.19 1.93
N VAL A 101 15.42 18.04 0.77
CA VAL A 101 16.14 17.65 -0.44
C VAL A 101 17.24 18.69 -0.65
N GLY A 102 18.48 18.25 -0.71
CA GLY A 102 19.56 19.10 -1.16
C GLY A 102 20.80 18.29 -1.51
N PRO A 103 21.76 18.94 -2.19
CA PRO A 103 21.59 19.72 -3.41
C PRO A 103 21.38 18.83 -4.66
#